data_AF-A0A532V808-F1
#
_entry.id   AF-A0A532V808-F1
#
_cell.length_a   1.000
_cell.length_b   1.000
_cell.length_c   1.000
_cell.angle_alpha   90.00
_cell.angle_beta   90.00
_cell.angle_gamma   90.00
#
_symmetry.space_group_name_H-M   'P 1'
#
loop_
_entity.id
_entity.type
_entity.pdbx_description
1 polymer ?
#
loop_
_entity_poly.entity_id
_entity_poly.type
_entity_poly.pdbx_seq_one_letter_code
_entity_poly.pdbx_strand_id
1 'polypeptide(L)'
;MFDIEQLIAIFQKGGLVKRTLLLFLGLVLTIGILGCKEKVGEDDRLIWKYKIGALCKSCPAIDEEGTIYIGSGDNYLYAINTDGTLKQMWETSGCPASPVISLNKIIYVGCDDGDINAIQIGPPDPEDTLKPVSFYYHTNYKPGYDVSYSPAIGEDGTIYMVRYYYGDSYLYGSYEQLCRLGGYPTQSSPSIGSDGTIYIEKEYSFCAINKDGSLKWGYKLPKDETKYSSPSPAAIGADGTIYLGLGGSLYVLTRNGNLKWRYRTGYAINASPVIDKAGNIYVVSGTDCLLAITPRGNLKWRHEFEGYISTPVIGSEGTIYLVENRKNIIWFTTSFRIKALLHAINSNGSLKWTYNVRSECRHITRYSDTEISEPTIGSDGTLYFSFGKYLYAVKSDSKGLANSSWPRQGHDNQNTGRVNAP
;
A
#
# COMPACT_ATOMS: atom_id res chain seq x y z
N MET A 1 34.45 14.01 -31.44
CA MET A 1 33.25 14.86 -31.49
C MET A 1 33.01 15.16 -32.95
N PHE A 2 32.07 14.45 -33.57
CA PHE A 2 31.80 14.59 -35.01
C PHE A 2 30.69 15.62 -35.19
N ASP A 3 30.93 16.59 -36.07
CA ASP A 3 30.04 17.72 -36.34
C ASP A 3 28.87 17.27 -37.22
N ILE A 4 27.66 17.34 -36.67
CA ILE A 4 26.41 16.87 -37.28
C ILE A 4 26.06 17.68 -38.53
N GLU A 5 26.50 18.94 -38.62
CA GLU A 5 26.16 19.80 -39.77
C GLU A 5 26.90 19.42 -41.05
N GLN A 6 28.14 18.92 -40.96
CA GLN A 6 28.87 18.43 -42.14
C GLN A 6 28.26 17.14 -42.70
N LEU A 7 27.65 16.29 -41.86
CA LEU A 7 26.95 15.10 -42.34
C LEU A 7 25.73 15.50 -43.16
N ILE A 8 24.93 16.45 -42.69
CA ILE A 8 23.67 16.88 -43.34
C ILE A 8 23.93 17.46 -44.74
N ALA A 9 25.05 18.16 -44.94
CA ALA A 9 25.42 18.76 -46.23
C ALA A 9 25.72 17.72 -47.34
N ILE A 10 26.17 16.51 -46.98
CA ILE A 10 26.41 15.42 -47.94
C ILE A 10 25.09 14.74 -48.36
N PHE A 11 24.03 14.82 -47.54
CA PHE A 11 22.77 14.09 -47.75
C PHE A 11 21.72 14.81 -48.63
N GLN A 12 21.94 16.07 -49.03
CA GLN A 12 21.00 16.77 -49.92
C GLN A 12 21.19 16.44 -51.42
N LYS A 13 22.19 15.64 -51.81
CA LYS A 13 22.43 15.25 -53.21
C LYS A 13 22.55 13.73 -53.37
N GLY A 14 21.44 13.01 -53.37
CA GLY A 14 21.44 11.60 -53.79
C GLY A 14 20.19 10.81 -53.41
N GLY A 15 19.23 10.73 -54.32
CA GLY A 15 17.93 10.06 -54.14
C GLY A 15 17.93 8.53 -54.05
N LEU A 16 19.05 7.89 -53.71
CA LEU A 16 19.19 6.43 -53.70
C LEU A 16 19.77 5.84 -52.41
N VAL A 17 19.59 6.51 -51.25
CA VAL A 17 20.18 6.05 -49.96
C VAL A 17 19.12 5.53 -48.96
N LYS A 18 17.81 5.68 -49.22
CA LYS A 18 16.76 5.27 -48.26
C LYS A 18 16.74 3.77 -47.94
N ARG A 19 17.11 2.88 -48.87
CA ARG A 19 17.14 1.42 -48.62
C ARG A 19 18.39 0.98 -47.84
N THR A 20 19.52 1.62 -48.03
CA THR A 20 20.75 1.34 -47.27
C THR A 20 20.65 1.89 -45.84
N LEU A 21 19.91 2.99 -45.63
CA LEU A 21 19.64 3.58 -44.31
C LEU A 21 18.84 2.63 -43.39
N LEU A 22 17.85 1.91 -43.92
CA LEU A 22 17.05 0.94 -43.16
C LEU A 22 17.85 -0.30 -42.75
N LEU A 23 18.79 -0.74 -43.59
CA LEU A 23 19.67 -1.87 -43.28
C LEU A 23 20.77 -1.48 -42.27
N PHE A 24 21.31 -0.25 -42.36
CA PHE A 24 22.32 0.23 -41.41
C PHE A 24 21.74 0.60 -40.03
N LEU A 25 20.58 1.25 -39.96
CA LEU A 25 19.88 1.45 -38.68
C LEU A 25 19.42 0.11 -38.09
N GLY A 26 19.00 -0.84 -38.93
CA GLY A 26 18.69 -2.21 -38.50
C GLY A 26 19.92 -2.91 -37.88
N LEU A 27 21.09 -2.81 -38.49
CA LEU A 27 22.30 -3.47 -38.00
C LEU A 27 22.85 -2.84 -36.70
N VAL A 28 22.80 -1.50 -36.58
CA VAL A 28 23.24 -0.79 -35.36
C VAL A 28 22.29 -1.05 -34.19
N LEU A 29 20.97 -1.16 -34.43
CA LEU A 29 20.01 -1.61 -33.42
C LEU A 29 20.24 -3.08 -33.02
N THR A 30 20.62 -3.96 -33.96
CA THR A 30 20.87 -5.37 -33.65
C THR A 30 22.14 -5.56 -32.81
N ILE A 31 23.20 -4.78 -33.05
CA ILE A 31 24.45 -4.83 -32.28
C ILE A 31 24.27 -4.17 -30.90
N GLY A 32 23.45 -3.12 -30.78
CA GLY A 32 23.08 -2.53 -29.50
C GLY A 32 22.26 -3.46 -28.59
N ILE A 33 21.54 -4.43 -29.15
CA ILE A 33 20.75 -5.43 -28.40
C ILE A 33 21.64 -6.58 -27.88
N LEU A 34 22.84 -6.79 -28.42
CA LEU A 34 23.80 -7.79 -27.89
C LEU A 34 24.71 -7.25 -26.77
N GLY A 35 24.71 -5.94 -26.54
CA GLY A 35 25.62 -5.24 -25.63
C GLY A 35 25.05 -4.85 -24.27
N CYS A 36 24.06 -5.57 -23.74
CA CYS A 36 23.74 -5.61 -22.30
C CYS A 36 22.68 -6.70 -22.06
N LYS A 37 23.08 -7.97 -22.20
CA LYS A 37 22.36 -9.00 -21.44
C LYS A 37 22.75 -8.76 -19.98
N GLU A 38 21.93 -8.02 -19.25
CA GLU A 38 21.81 -8.28 -17.82
C GLU A 38 21.67 -9.79 -17.69
N LYS A 39 22.60 -10.43 -16.98
CA LYS A 39 22.38 -11.78 -16.49
C LYS A 39 21.18 -11.69 -15.56
N VAL A 40 19.98 -11.79 -16.11
CA VAL A 40 18.77 -12.08 -15.35
C VAL A 40 18.93 -13.53 -14.94
N GLY A 41 19.59 -13.76 -13.81
CA GLY A 41 19.48 -15.02 -13.10
C GLY A 41 17.98 -15.27 -12.89
N GLU A 42 17.51 -16.48 -13.18
CA GLU A 42 16.21 -16.92 -12.72
C GLU A 42 16.26 -16.89 -11.19
N ASP A 43 15.76 -15.80 -10.62
CA ASP A 43 15.77 -15.59 -9.19
C ASP A 43 14.69 -16.53 -8.60
N ASP A 44 15.12 -17.66 -8.06
CA ASP A 44 14.31 -18.75 -7.44
C ASP A 44 13.67 -18.33 -6.10
N ARG A 45 13.26 -17.07 -6.03
CA ARG A 45 12.59 -16.48 -4.86
C ARG A 45 11.10 -16.76 -4.86
N LEU A 46 10.50 -17.05 -6.00
CA LEU A 46 9.08 -17.44 -6.03
C LEU A 46 8.89 -18.73 -5.24
N ILE A 47 8.04 -18.68 -4.22
CA ILE A 47 7.61 -19.88 -3.50
C ILE A 47 6.39 -20.44 -4.22
N TRP A 48 5.35 -19.61 -4.36
CA TRP A 48 4.14 -19.94 -5.09
C TRP A 48 3.42 -18.67 -5.54
N LYS A 49 2.43 -18.85 -6.42
CA LYS A 49 1.43 -17.83 -6.72
C LYS A 49 0.05 -18.48 -6.76
N TYR A 50 -0.96 -17.77 -6.26
CA TYR A 50 -2.35 -18.21 -6.27
C TYR A 50 -3.20 -17.25 -7.10
N LYS A 51 -4.08 -17.77 -7.95
CA LYS A 51 -4.94 -16.95 -8.81
C LYS A 51 -6.22 -16.56 -8.04
N ILE A 52 -6.34 -15.29 -7.71
CA ILE A 52 -7.59 -14.68 -7.19
C ILE A 52 -8.50 -14.29 -8.36
N GLY A 53 -9.81 -14.19 -8.17
CA GLY A 53 -10.74 -14.04 -9.30
C GLY A 53 -10.67 -12.65 -9.97
N ALA A 54 -10.42 -11.59 -9.20
CA ALA A 54 -10.24 -10.25 -9.74
C ALA A 54 -9.38 -9.35 -8.86
N LEU A 55 -8.97 -8.24 -9.44
CA LEU A 55 -8.14 -7.22 -8.80
C LEU A 55 -8.93 -6.47 -7.72
N CYS A 56 -8.35 -6.32 -6.53
CA CYS A 56 -8.78 -5.34 -5.52
C CYS A 56 -7.53 -4.81 -4.80
N LYS A 57 -7.57 -3.55 -4.40
CA LYS A 57 -6.48 -2.85 -3.71
C LYS A 57 -6.52 -3.17 -2.20
N SER A 58 -6.14 -4.41 -1.86
CA SER A 58 -6.25 -4.98 -0.51
C SER A 58 -4.87 -5.39 0.00
N CYS A 59 -4.45 -4.88 1.16
CA CYS A 59 -3.23 -5.34 1.84
C CYS A 59 -3.48 -6.73 2.44
N PRO A 60 -2.64 -7.75 2.19
CA PRO A 60 -2.79 -9.04 2.85
C PRO A 60 -2.66 -8.92 4.37
N ALA A 61 -3.53 -9.62 5.12
CA ALA A 61 -3.38 -9.85 6.56
C ALA A 61 -2.94 -11.29 6.81
N ILE A 62 -2.20 -11.53 7.89
CA ILE A 62 -1.70 -12.85 8.28
C ILE A 62 -2.06 -13.11 9.74
N ASP A 63 -2.73 -14.23 10.02
CA ASP A 63 -3.02 -14.66 11.38
C ASP A 63 -1.79 -15.30 12.07
N GLU A 64 -1.96 -15.70 13.33
CA GLU A 64 -0.89 -16.35 14.12
C GLU A 64 -0.52 -17.75 13.60
N GLU A 65 -1.40 -18.39 12.82
CA GLU A 65 -1.18 -19.71 12.19
C GLU A 65 -0.41 -19.58 10.86
N GLY A 66 -0.27 -18.36 10.34
CA GLY A 66 0.33 -18.06 9.05
C GLY A 66 -0.65 -18.07 7.88
N THR A 67 -1.96 -18.21 8.12
CA THR A 67 -2.99 -18.10 7.07
C THR A 67 -2.99 -16.68 6.51
N ILE A 68 -2.96 -16.57 5.18
CA ILE A 68 -2.96 -15.29 4.47
C ILE A 68 -4.38 -14.95 4.02
N TYR A 69 -4.87 -13.78 4.41
CA TYR A 69 -6.18 -13.26 4.06
C TYR A 69 -6.06 -12.08 3.11
N ILE A 70 -6.77 -12.13 1.99
CA ILE A 70 -6.75 -11.06 0.99
C ILE A 70 -8.11 -10.87 0.33
N GLY A 71 -8.49 -9.61 0.15
CA GLY A 71 -9.68 -9.24 -0.60
C GLY A 71 -9.47 -9.25 -2.11
N SER A 72 -10.51 -9.62 -2.86
CA SER A 72 -10.46 -9.71 -4.33
C SER A 72 -11.71 -9.09 -4.96
N GLY A 73 -11.56 -8.51 -6.16
CA GLY A 73 -12.60 -7.71 -6.81
C GLY A 73 -13.73 -8.52 -7.44
N ASP A 74 -13.76 -9.81 -7.13
CA ASP A 74 -14.84 -10.74 -7.43
C ASP A 74 -15.82 -10.88 -6.26
N ASN A 75 -15.70 -9.99 -5.26
CA ASN A 75 -16.49 -9.96 -4.03
C ASN A 75 -16.24 -11.17 -3.12
N TYR A 76 -14.98 -11.61 -3.05
CA TYR A 76 -14.57 -12.66 -2.11
C TYR A 76 -13.40 -12.22 -1.24
N LEU A 77 -13.46 -12.64 0.03
CA LEU A 77 -12.29 -12.73 0.90
C LEU A 77 -11.69 -14.14 0.75
N TYR A 78 -10.41 -14.21 0.38
CA TYR A 78 -9.67 -15.46 0.25
C TYR A 78 -8.82 -15.72 1.49
N ALA A 79 -8.84 -16.95 2.01
CA ALA A 79 -7.88 -17.48 2.96
C ALA A 79 -6.97 -18.51 2.28
N ILE A 80 -5.67 -18.24 2.26
CA ILE A 80 -4.66 -19.07 1.61
C ILE A 80 -3.72 -19.62 2.68
N ASN A 81 -3.41 -20.91 2.62
CA ASN A 81 -2.44 -21.56 3.50
C ASN A 81 -1.01 -21.08 3.17
N THR A 82 -0.07 -21.28 4.09
CA THR A 82 1.34 -20.94 3.90
C THR A 82 1.99 -21.68 2.72
N ASP A 83 1.46 -22.84 2.33
CA ASP A 83 1.88 -23.62 1.16
C ASP A 83 1.27 -23.13 -0.18
N GLY A 84 0.40 -22.12 -0.14
CA GLY A 84 -0.25 -21.54 -1.32
C GLY A 84 -1.56 -22.19 -1.74
N THR A 85 -2.05 -23.19 -1.00
CA THR A 85 -3.36 -23.81 -1.24
C THR A 85 -4.50 -22.98 -0.66
N LEU A 86 -5.67 -23.03 -1.29
CA LEU A 86 -6.87 -22.37 -0.76
C LEU A 86 -7.33 -23.07 0.52
N LYS A 87 -7.39 -22.34 1.64
CA LYS A 87 -7.99 -22.80 2.90
C LYS A 87 -9.51 -22.67 2.82
N GLN A 88 -9.98 -21.47 2.47
CA GLN A 88 -11.40 -21.13 2.36
C GLN A 88 -11.58 -19.82 1.59
N MET A 89 -12.79 -19.56 1.10
CA MET A 89 -13.20 -18.23 0.66
C MET A 89 -14.62 -17.93 1.13
N TRP A 90 -14.91 -16.65 1.37
CA TRP A 90 -16.22 -16.17 1.77
C TRP A 90 -16.67 -15.11 0.80
N GLU A 91 -17.93 -15.20 0.38
CA GLU A 91 -18.59 -14.15 -0.37
C GLU A 91 -18.75 -12.92 0.54
N THR A 92 -18.38 -11.75 0.03
CA THR A 92 -18.56 -10.46 0.67
C THR A 92 -19.62 -9.67 -0.07
N SER A 93 -20.20 -8.68 0.58
CA SER A 93 -21.27 -7.85 0.00
C SER A 93 -20.80 -7.03 -1.22
N GLY A 94 -19.51 -6.63 -1.26
CA GLY A 94 -18.85 -5.94 -2.38
C GLY A 94 -17.33 -6.21 -2.43
N CYS A 95 -16.54 -5.41 -3.18
CA CYS A 95 -15.06 -5.51 -3.25
C CYS A 95 -14.48 -5.24 -1.86
N PRO A 96 -13.88 -6.24 -1.20
CA PRO A 96 -13.32 -6.08 0.13
C PRO A 96 -12.03 -5.25 0.11
N ALA A 97 -11.96 -4.26 0.99
CA ALA A 97 -10.73 -3.53 1.32
C ALA A 97 -9.71 -4.45 2.03
N SER A 98 -8.63 -3.89 2.59
CA SER A 98 -7.67 -4.67 3.39
C SER A 98 -8.37 -5.29 4.62
N PRO A 99 -8.31 -6.62 4.81
CA PRO A 99 -8.87 -7.28 5.98
C PRO A 99 -8.08 -6.95 7.24
N VAL A 100 -8.79 -6.96 8.38
CA VAL A 100 -8.20 -6.82 9.71
C VAL A 100 -8.64 -7.98 10.59
N ILE A 101 -7.69 -8.55 11.33
CA ILE A 101 -7.92 -9.76 12.14
C ILE A 101 -7.94 -9.37 13.62
N SER A 102 -9.02 -9.69 14.32
CA SER A 102 -9.14 -9.48 15.77
C SER A 102 -8.48 -10.62 16.57
N LEU A 103 -8.18 -10.36 17.84
CA LEU A 103 -7.70 -11.38 18.78
C LEU A 103 -8.69 -12.54 18.95
N ASN A 104 -9.99 -12.25 18.83
CA ASN A 104 -11.08 -13.24 18.95
C ASN A 104 -11.33 -14.03 17.65
N LYS A 105 -10.36 -14.02 16.73
CA LYS A 105 -10.42 -14.76 15.44
C LYS A 105 -11.63 -14.37 14.59
N ILE A 106 -11.94 -13.08 14.56
CA ILE A 106 -12.90 -12.48 13.62
C ILE A 106 -12.15 -11.61 12.62
N ILE A 107 -12.45 -11.77 11.35
CA ILE A 107 -11.97 -10.89 10.29
C ILE A 107 -13.01 -9.83 10.00
N TYR A 108 -12.59 -8.57 10.01
CA TYR A 108 -13.40 -7.44 9.61
C TYR A 108 -12.91 -6.88 8.28
N VAL A 109 -13.84 -6.68 7.34
CA VAL A 109 -13.53 -6.15 6.01
C VAL A 109 -14.60 -5.18 5.58
N GLY A 110 -14.20 -3.94 5.32
CA GLY A 110 -15.07 -2.95 4.67
C GLY A 110 -15.18 -3.23 3.17
N CYS A 111 -16.36 -2.99 2.59
CA CYS A 111 -16.63 -3.19 1.17
C CYS A 111 -16.99 -1.86 0.46
N ASP A 112 -16.87 -1.87 -0.86
CA ASP A 112 -17.16 -0.74 -1.76
C ASP A 112 -18.65 -0.47 -1.99
N ASP A 113 -19.52 -1.22 -1.31
CA ASP A 113 -20.95 -1.01 -1.20
C ASP A 113 -21.35 -0.29 0.10
N GLY A 114 -20.36 0.06 0.94
CA GLY A 114 -20.57 0.74 2.22
C GLY A 114 -20.73 -0.21 3.41
N ASP A 115 -20.84 -1.51 3.18
CA ASP A 115 -21.03 -2.49 4.24
C ASP A 115 -19.70 -2.95 4.85
N ILE A 116 -19.80 -3.58 6.02
CA ILE A 116 -18.69 -4.28 6.66
C ILE A 116 -19.10 -5.72 6.89
N ASN A 117 -18.19 -6.62 6.58
CA ASN A 117 -18.34 -8.06 6.75
C ASN A 117 -17.50 -8.47 7.96
N ALA A 118 -18.11 -9.18 8.90
CA ALA A 118 -17.43 -9.80 10.03
C ALA A 118 -17.46 -11.32 9.88
N ILE A 119 -16.30 -11.98 9.78
CA ILE A 119 -16.19 -13.41 9.47
C ILE A 119 -15.44 -14.12 10.60
N GLN A 120 -16.11 -15.03 11.30
CA GLN A 120 -15.50 -15.89 12.31
C GLN A 120 -14.60 -16.95 11.62
N ILE A 121 -13.34 -17.03 12.01
CA ILE A 121 -12.35 -17.98 11.45
C ILE A 121 -11.82 -19.01 12.46
N GLY A 122 -12.15 -18.87 13.75
CA GLY A 122 -11.82 -19.83 14.81
C GLY A 122 -13.04 -20.17 15.68
N PRO A 123 -12.95 -21.13 16.61
CA PRO A 123 -14.02 -21.34 17.58
C PRO A 123 -14.29 -20.03 18.34
N PRO A 124 -15.55 -19.66 18.58
CA PRO A 124 -15.86 -18.49 19.39
C PRO A 124 -15.20 -18.64 20.76
N ASP A 125 -14.71 -17.53 21.31
CA ASP A 125 -14.24 -17.51 22.68
C ASP A 125 -15.37 -18.06 23.58
N PRO A 126 -15.13 -19.07 24.43
CA PRO A 126 -16.16 -19.62 25.29
C PRO A 126 -16.77 -18.60 26.27
N GLU A 127 -16.11 -17.47 26.52
CA GLU A 127 -16.65 -16.34 27.27
C GLU A 127 -17.46 -15.35 26.39
N ASP A 128 -17.27 -15.40 25.07
CA ASP A 128 -18.00 -14.59 24.09
C ASP A 128 -19.29 -15.31 23.66
N THR A 129 -20.39 -14.92 24.28
CA THR A 129 -21.74 -15.47 23.97
C THR A 129 -22.33 -14.94 22.66
N LEU A 130 -21.61 -14.08 21.93
CA LEU A 130 -22.03 -13.63 20.61
C LEU A 130 -21.89 -14.77 19.61
N LYS A 131 -23.01 -15.16 18.98
CA LYS A 131 -23.04 -16.22 17.98
C LYS A 131 -22.02 -15.92 16.87
N PRO A 132 -21.26 -16.92 16.38
CA PRO A 132 -20.47 -16.78 15.18
C PRO A 132 -21.44 -16.67 14.00
N VAL A 133 -21.71 -15.44 13.61
CA VAL A 133 -22.53 -15.15 12.44
C VAL A 133 -21.66 -14.28 11.57
N SER A 134 -21.52 -14.66 10.30
CA SER A 134 -21.19 -13.73 9.25
C SER A 134 -22.23 -12.62 9.28
N PHE A 135 -21.98 -11.56 10.05
CA PHE A 135 -22.88 -10.42 10.10
C PHE A 135 -22.54 -9.54 8.90
N TYR A 136 -23.47 -9.50 7.95
CA TYR A 136 -23.54 -8.39 7.02
C TYR A 136 -24.07 -7.20 7.82
N TYR A 137 -23.28 -6.15 7.93
CA TYR A 137 -23.79 -4.88 8.42
C TYR A 137 -24.55 -4.19 7.29
N HIS A 138 -25.62 -4.83 6.79
CA HIS A 138 -26.51 -4.24 5.81
C HIS A 138 -27.17 -3.02 6.42
N THR A 139 -26.80 -1.86 5.90
CA THR A 139 -27.62 -0.68 6.13
C THR A 139 -28.74 -0.71 5.08
N ASN A 140 -30.00 -0.44 5.47
CA ASN A 140 -31.17 -0.44 4.56
C ASN A 140 -31.13 0.70 3.51
N TYR A 141 -29.95 1.21 3.17
CA TYR A 141 -29.76 2.38 2.33
C TYR A 141 -29.45 1.99 0.88
N LYS A 142 -29.90 2.84 -0.04
CA LYS A 142 -29.88 2.55 -1.48
C LYS A 142 -28.45 2.46 -2.02
N PRO A 143 -28.15 1.52 -2.94
CA PRO A 143 -26.84 1.43 -3.57
C PRO A 143 -26.48 2.72 -4.33
N GLY A 144 -25.35 3.32 -3.97
CA GLY A 144 -24.75 4.44 -4.71
C GLY A 144 -23.64 5.15 -3.94
N TYR A 145 -22.38 4.93 -4.35
CA TYR A 145 -21.15 5.61 -3.89
C TYR A 145 -20.71 5.39 -2.43
N ASP A 146 -21.35 4.47 -1.70
CA ASP A 146 -20.96 4.22 -0.31
C ASP A 146 -19.71 3.34 -0.26
N VAL A 147 -18.66 3.76 0.45
CA VAL A 147 -17.40 2.99 0.56
C VAL A 147 -17.01 2.89 2.03
N SER A 148 -16.74 1.66 2.47
CA SER A 148 -16.08 1.39 3.75
C SER A 148 -14.60 1.11 3.50
N TYR A 149 -13.74 1.95 4.05
CA TYR A 149 -12.28 1.76 3.98
C TYR A 149 -11.81 0.71 4.98
N SER A 150 -10.53 0.30 4.91
CA SER A 150 -10.01 -0.71 5.86
C SER A 150 -10.21 -0.25 7.31
N PRO A 151 -10.81 -1.10 8.17
CA PRO A 151 -11.06 -0.75 9.56
C PRO A 151 -9.75 -0.73 10.36
N ALA A 152 -9.85 -0.34 11.63
CA ALA A 152 -8.83 -0.51 12.65
C ALA A 152 -9.48 -1.07 13.92
N ILE A 153 -8.75 -1.82 14.74
CA ILE A 153 -9.31 -2.51 15.91
C ILE A 153 -8.69 -1.95 17.20
N GLY A 154 -9.54 -1.39 18.07
CA GLY A 154 -9.19 -0.95 19.41
C GLY A 154 -8.80 -2.13 20.32
N GLU A 155 -8.03 -1.87 21.36
CA GLU A 155 -7.63 -2.89 22.35
C GLU A 155 -8.84 -3.54 23.05
N ASP A 156 -9.92 -2.77 23.18
CA ASP A 156 -11.21 -3.21 23.71
C ASP A 156 -12.07 -3.98 22.67
N GLY A 157 -11.54 -4.26 21.49
CA GLY A 157 -12.25 -4.93 20.39
C GLY A 157 -13.15 -4.01 19.57
N THR A 158 -13.23 -2.71 19.87
CA THR A 158 -14.03 -1.76 19.09
C THR A 158 -13.49 -1.63 17.66
N ILE A 159 -14.37 -1.73 16.66
CA ILE A 159 -13.99 -1.62 15.26
C ILE A 159 -14.16 -0.17 14.79
N TYR A 160 -13.05 0.53 14.59
CA TYR A 160 -13.07 1.88 14.06
C TYR A 160 -13.05 1.86 12.54
N MET A 161 -14.02 2.51 11.92
CA MET A 161 -14.13 2.51 10.47
C MET A 161 -14.66 3.84 9.95
N VAL A 162 -14.29 4.13 8.71
CA VAL A 162 -14.72 5.32 7.98
C VAL A 162 -15.72 4.91 6.94
N ARG A 163 -16.87 5.55 6.98
CA ARG A 163 -17.94 5.35 5.99
C ARG A 163 -18.21 6.65 5.29
N TYR A 164 -18.24 6.60 3.96
CA TYR A 164 -18.70 7.72 3.14
C TYR A 164 -20.09 7.40 2.62
N TYR A 165 -21.08 8.24 2.90
CA TYR A 165 -22.44 8.10 2.37
C TYR A 165 -23.15 9.46 2.32
N TYR A 166 -24.07 9.62 1.36
CA TYR A 166 -24.79 10.89 1.11
C TYR A 166 -23.90 12.14 0.96
N GLY A 167 -22.67 11.96 0.47
CA GLY A 167 -21.73 13.07 0.28
C GLY A 167 -20.92 13.45 1.51
N ASP A 168 -21.01 12.68 2.60
CA ASP A 168 -20.29 12.94 3.84
C ASP A 168 -19.55 11.69 4.36
N SER A 169 -18.37 11.91 4.94
CA SER A 169 -17.61 10.89 5.67
C SER A 169 -17.92 10.93 7.16
N TYR A 170 -18.00 9.76 7.78
CA TYR A 170 -18.30 9.57 9.20
C TYR A 170 -17.36 8.53 9.81
N LEU A 171 -16.95 8.77 11.05
CA LEU A 171 -16.23 7.79 11.87
C LEU A 171 -17.25 6.99 12.68
N TYR A 172 -17.15 5.67 12.60
CA TYR A 172 -17.90 4.72 13.42
C TYR A 172 -16.99 3.99 14.39
N GLY A 173 -17.53 3.67 15.57
CA GLY A 173 -16.99 2.69 16.52
C GLY A 173 -17.97 1.53 16.63
N SER A 174 -17.62 0.41 16.02
CA SER A 174 -18.50 -0.74 15.82
C SER A 174 -19.82 -0.34 15.16
N TYR A 175 -20.88 -0.15 15.95
CA TYR A 175 -22.22 0.21 15.46
C TYR A 175 -22.55 1.69 15.61
N GLU A 176 -21.77 2.42 16.41
CA GLU A 176 -22.11 3.78 16.81
C GLU A 176 -21.40 4.80 15.91
N GLN A 177 -22.18 5.70 15.31
CA GLN A 177 -21.63 6.85 14.61
C GLN A 177 -21.04 7.81 15.64
N LEU A 178 -19.71 7.93 15.66
CA LEU A 178 -18.98 8.74 16.64
C LEU A 178 -18.95 10.20 16.24
N CYS A 179 -18.61 10.50 14.98
CA CYS A 179 -18.55 11.89 14.51
C CYS A 179 -18.60 12.02 12.98
N ARG A 180 -18.94 13.22 12.50
CA ARG A 180 -18.86 13.60 11.08
C ARG A 180 -17.46 14.14 10.73
N LEU A 181 -16.88 13.60 9.67
CA LEU A 181 -15.57 13.98 9.12
C LEU A 181 -15.70 14.99 7.96
N GLY A 182 -16.86 15.10 7.30
CA GLY A 182 -17.15 16.19 6.36
C GLY A 182 -17.36 15.73 4.92
N GLY A 183 -17.51 16.70 4.02
CA GLY A 183 -18.18 16.53 2.72
C GLY A 183 -17.37 15.86 1.60
N TYR A 184 -16.27 15.19 1.95
CA TYR A 184 -15.38 14.56 0.99
C TYR A 184 -15.06 13.13 1.45
N PRO A 185 -14.98 12.15 0.52
CA PRO A 185 -14.61 10.78 0.86
C PRO A 185 -13.19 10.76 1.42
N THR A 186 -13.06 10.49 2.72
CA THR A 186 -11.76 10.35 3.38
C THR A 186 -11.30 8.91 3.22
N GLN A 187 -10.44 8.61 2.25
CA GLN A 187 -9.98 7.24 1.97
C GLN A 187 -8.93 6.69 2.97
N SER A 188 -8.66 7.42 4.06
CA SER A 188 -7.70 7.01 5.08
C SER A 188 -8.36 6.08 6.09
N SER A 189 -7.77 4.91 6.31
CA SER A 189 -8.07 4.10 7.48
C SER A 189 -7.69 4.84 8.76
N PRO A 190 -8.42 4.63 9.87
CA PRO A 190 -8.04 5.16 11.17
C PRO A 190 -6.73 4.56 11.66
N SER A 191 -5.99 5.29 12.49
CA SER A 191 -4.82 4.79 13.21
C SER A 191 -5.04 5.02 14.70
N ILE A 192 -4.68 4.05 15.55
CA ILE A 192 -5.03 4.05 16.97
C ILE A 192 -3.76 4.12 17.80
N GLY A 193 -3.67 5.15 18.65
CA GLY A 193 -2.58 5.29 19.61
C GLY A 193 -2.73 4.32 20.79
N SER A 194 -1.64 4.11 21.54
CA SER A 194 -1.63 3.21 22.70
C SER A 194 -2.54 3.65 23.86
N ASP A 195 -3.04 4.88 23.83
CA ASP A 195 -4.03 5.41 24.79
C ASP A 195 -5.47 5.30 24.25
N GLY A 196 -5.67 4.63 23.10
CA GLY A 196 -6.94 4.51 22.41
C GLY A 196 -7.37 5.77 21.67
N THR A 197 -6.50 6.78 21.52
CA THR A 197 -6.80 7.94 20.67
C THR A 197 -6.89 7.51 19.21
N ILE A 198 -7.95 7.91 18.52
CA ILE A 198 -8.17 7.62 17.11
C ILE A 198 -7.67 8.80 16.28
N TYR A 199 -6.80 8.51 15.32
CA TYR A 199 -6.19 9.49 14.43
C TYR A 199 -6.71 9.30 13.01
N ILE A 200 -7.18 10.40 12.40
CA ILE A 200 -7.82 10.34 11.10
C ILE A 200 -7.72 11.68 10.35
N GLU A 201 -7.62 11.60 9.02
CA GLU A 201 -7.75 12.76 8.16
C GLU A 201 -9.22 13.21 8.04
N LYS A 202 -9.41 14.52 8.09
CA LYS A 202 -10.71 15.19 8.04
C LYS A 202 -10.64 16.32 7.01
N GLU A 203 -11.11 16.06 5.79
CA GLU A 203 -11.03 16.96 4.63
C GLU A 203 -9.59 17.39 4.30
N TYR A 204 -9.14 18.54 4.83
CA TYR A 204 -7.79 19.11 4.66
C TYR A 204 -7.13 19.36 6.02
N SER A 205 -7.51 18.58 7.02
CA SER A 205 -7.05 18.67 8.40
C SER A 205 -6.84 17.26 8.94
N PHE A 206 -6.15 17.18 10.07
CA PHE A 206 -5.93 15.92 10.78
C PHE A 206 -6.54 16.03 12.17
N CYS A 207 -7.23 15.00 12.62
CA CYS A 207 -7.96 15.01 13.88
C CYS A 207 -7.50 13.87 14.78
N ALA A 208 -7.37 14.18 16.06
CA ALA A 208 -7.33 13.20 17.13
C ALA A 208 -8.68 13.19 17.82
N ILE A 209 -9.27 12.00 17.94
CA ILE A 209 -10.62 11.77 18.44
C ILE A 209 -10.53 10.80 19.62
N ASN A 210 -11.28 11.08 20.68
CA ASN A 210 -11.42 10.17 21.82
C ASN A 210 -12.33 9.00 21.45
N LYS A 211 -12.30 7.91 22.22
CA LYS A 211 -13.13 6.72 21.97
C LYS A 211 -14.63 7.01 21.90
N ASP A 212 -15.09 8.04 22.61
CA ASP A 212 -16.48 8.51 22.63
C ASP A 212 -16.87 9.39 21.42
N GLY A 213 -15.95 9.61 20.47
CA GLY A 213 -16.17 10.45 19.29
C GLY A 213 -15.91 11.94 19.49
N SER A 214 -15.59 12.38 20.71
CA SER A 214 -15.27 13.79 20.97
C SER A 214 -13.90 14.17 20.39
N LEU A 215 -13.79 15.38 19.84
CA LEU A 215 -12.53 15.90 19.31
C LEU A 215 -11.55 16.16 20.45
N LYS A 216 -10.41 15.45 20.45
CA LYS A 216 -9.30 15.70 21.38
C LYS A 216 -8.49 16.92 20.93
N TRP A 217 -8.13 16.97 19.65
CA TRP A 217 -7.52 18.13 19.00
C TRP A 217 -7.58 18.00 17.49
N GLY A 218 -7.40 19.12 16.77
CA GLY A 218 -7.31 19.15 15.32
C GLY A 218 -6.09 19.93 14.84
N TYR A 219 -5.43 19.44 13.80
CA TYR A 219 -4.33 20.09 13.11
C TYR A 219 -4.79 20.53 11.73
N LYS A 220 -4.83 21.85 11.50
CA LYS A 220 -5.22 22.44 10.21
C LYS A 220 -3.98 22.68 9.36
N LEU A 221 -4.09 22.38 8.06
CA LEU A 221 -3.01 22.66 7.13
C LEU A 221 -2.67 24.17 7.08
N PRO A 222 -1.38 24.51 7.05
CA PRO A 222 -0.92 25.86 6.71
C PRO A 222 -1.47 26.34 5.37
N LYS A 223 -1.74 27.64 5.24
CA LYS A 223 -2.34 28.24 4.02
C LYS A 223 -1.46 28.13 2.77
N ASP A 224 -0.17 27.90 2.95
CA ASP A 224 0.83 27.79 1.88
C ASP A 224 0.99 26.36 1.35
N GLU A 225 0.18 25.41 1.82
CA GLU A 225 0.18 24.04 1.31
C GLU A 225 -0.68 23.85 0.06
N THR A 226 -0.27 22.88 -0.75
CA THR A 226 -1.08 22.47 -1.87
C THR A 226 -2.31 21.71 -1.37
N LYS A 227 -3.46 21.90 -2.02
CA LYS A 227 -4.67 21.11 -1.72
C LYS A 227 -4.61 19.68 -2.27
N TYR A 228 -3.45 19.24 -2.78
CA TYR A 228 -3.24 17.87 -3.21
C TYR A 228 -3.02 17.00 -1.97
N SER A 229 -4.10 16.41 -1.46
CA SER A 229 -4.05 15.35 -0.45
C SER A 229 -4.43 14.02 -1.10
N SER A 230 -3.67 12.98 -0.81
CA SER A 230 -4.09 11.60 -1.01
C SER A 230 -4.12 10.98 0.38
N PRO A 231 -5.32 10.75 0.92
CA PRO A 231 -5.47 10.37 2.31
C PRO A 231 -4.83 9.01 2.54
N SER A 232 -3.93 8.94 3.53
CA SER A 232 -3.25 7.72 3.93
C SER A 232 -3.17 7.62 5.45
N PRO A 233 -3.18 6.40 6.02
CA PRO A 233 -3.13 6.22 7.47
C PRO A 233 -1.86 6.85 8.07
N ALA A 234 -2.02 7.52 9.22
CA ALA A 234 -0.88 8.09 9.93
C ALA A 234 -0.08 6.98 10.62
N ALA A 235 1.24 7.10 10.60
CA ALA A 235 2.10 6.22 11.38
C ALA A 235 2.29 6.79 12.78
N ILE A 236 2.32 5.91 13.78
CA ILE A 236 2.42 6.29 15.19
C ILE A 236 3.72 5.69 15.76
N GLY A 237 4.55 6.56 16.32
CA GLY A 237 5.76 6.20 17.06
C GLY A 237 5.44 5.61 18.43
N ALA A 238 6.33 4.80 18.98
CA ALA A 238 6.18 4.22 20.32
C ALA A 238 6.07 5.30 21.43
N ASP A 239 6.61 6.50 21.18
CA ASP A 239 6.51 7.66 22.06
C ASP A 239 5.21 8.49 21.87
N GLY A 240 4.31 8.02 20.99
CA GLY A 240 3.10 8.74 20.60
C GLY A 240 3.34 9.90 19.62
N THR A 241 4.54 10.02 19.03
CA THR A 241 4.78 10.93 17.90
C THR A 241 3.98 10.45 16.69
N ILE A 242 3.33 11.36 15.98
CA ILE A 242 2.45 11.05 14.85
C ILE A 242 3.13 11.54 13.57
N TYR A 243 3.18 10.69 12.56
CA TYR A 243 3.80 10.94 11.26
C TYR A 243 2.72 10.83 10.19
N LEU A 244 2.45 11.95 9.51
CA LEU A 244 1.35 12.04 8.56
C LEU A 244 1.82 12.70 7.26
N GLY A 245 1.46 12.08 6.13
CA GLY A 245 1.61 12.69 4.82
C GLY A 245 0.39 13.53 4.50
N LEU A 246 0.54 14.85 4.33
CA LEU A 246 -0.59 15.73 4.08
C LEU A 246 -0.14 16.96 3.27
N GLY A 247 -0.90 17.33 2.23
CA GLY A 247 -0.67 18.54 1.43
C GLY A 247 0.64 18.60 0.61
N GLY A 248 1.37 17.48 0.49
CA GLY A 248 2.69 17.42 -0.18
C GLY A 248 3.88 17.59 0.78
N SER A 249 3.65 17.39 2.08
CA SER A 249 4.67 17.40 3.12
C SER A 249 4.48 16.23 4.09
N LEU A 250 5.58 15.74 4.64
CA LEU A 250 5.55 14.91 5.85
C LEU A 250 5.48 15.84 7.06
N TYR A 251 4.40 15.73 7.82
CA TYR A 251 4.20 16.42 9.08
C TYR A 251 4.48 15.46 10.23
N VAL A 252 5.21 15.96 11.24
CA VAL A 252 5.50 15.19 12.44
C VAL A 252 5.00 15.95 13.65
N LEU A 253 4.00 15.38 14.31
CA LEU A 253 3.28 15.99 15.42
C LEU A 253 3.60 15.25 16.73
N THR A 254 3.57 15.98 17.83
CA THR A 254 3.50 15.38 19.17
C THR A 254 2.15 14.71 19.39
N ARG A 255 2.04 13.85 20.41
CA ARG A 255 0.77 13.23 20.84
C ARG A 255 -0.37 14.24 21.10
N ASN A 256 -0.01 15.48 21.43
CA ASN A 256 -0.92 16.58 21.72
C ASN A 256 -1.22 17.47 20.50
N GLY A 257 -0.79 17.07 19.29
CA GLY A 257 -1.08 17.78 18.05
C GLY A 257 -0.14 18.94 17.71
N ASN A 258 0.86 19.23 18.56
CA ASN A 258 1.85 20.27 18.26
C ASN A 258 2.84 19.81 17.18
N LEU A 259 3.15 20.68 16.22
CA LEU A 259 4.16 20.42 15.19
C LEU A 259 5.56 20.30 15.82
N LYS A 260 6.21 19.16 15.63
CA LYS A 260 7.65 19.00 15.92
C LYS A 260 8.48 19.55 14.77
N TRP A 261 8.18 19.10 13.57
CA TRP A 261 8.82 19.55 12.32
C TRP A 261 8.00 19.11 11.11
N ARG A 262 8.30 19.69 9.94
CA ARG A 262 7.76 19.27 8.65
C ARG A 262 8.87 19.13 7.62
N TYR A 263 8.70 18.19 6.69
CA TYR A 263 9.58 18.01 5.55
C TYR A 263 8.78 18.14 4.26
N ARG A 264 9.14 19.12 3.42
CA ARG A 264 8.48 19.34 2.12
C ARG A 264 9.02 18.36 1.11
N THR A 265 8.17 17.47 0.62
CA THR A 265 8.52 16.54 -0.45
C THR A 265 8.29 17.18 -1.83
N GLY A 266 7.38 18.16 -1.91
CA GLY A 266 7.03 18.87 -3.14
C GLY A 266 6.00 18.14 -4.01
N TYR A 267 5.63 16.92 -3.61
CA TYR A 267 4.62 16.07 -4.25
C TYR A 267 3.77 15.39 -3.18
N ALA A 268 2.52 15.06 -3.52
CA ALA A 268 1.61 14.35 -2.61
C ALA A 268 2.26 13.08 -2.04
N ILE A 269 2.04 12.82 -0.76
CA ILE A 269 2.46 11.57 -0.13
C ILE A 269 1.28 10.62 -0.25
N ASN A 270 1.42 9.62 -1.10
CA ASN A 270 0.31 8.74 -1.51
C ASN A 270 0.25 7.42 -0.71
N ALA A 271 1.11 7.27 0.29
CA ALA A 271 1.32 6.05 1.06
C ALA A 271 1.52 6.36 2.54
N SER A 272 1.08 5.46 3.41
CA SER A 272 1.34 5.55 4.85
C SER A 272 2.85 5.59 5.11
N PRO A 273 3.38 6.53 5.92
CA PRO A 273 4.76 6.47 6.35
C PRO A 273 5.06 5.16 7.09
N VAL A 274 6.29 4.66 6.98
CA VAL A 274 6.75 3.52 7.82
C VAL A 274 8.00 3.91 8.60
N ILE A 275 8.18 3.32 9.77
CA ILE A 275 9.18 3.72 10.76
C ILE A 275 10.03 2.50 11.12
N ASP A 276 11.35 2.58 10.94
CA ASP A 276 12.25 1.51 11.39
C ASP A 276 12.57 1.58 12.89
N LYS A 277 13.29 0.56 13.39
CA LYS A 277 13.70 0.46 14.80
C LYS A 277 14.55 1.64 15.28
N ALA A 278 15.27 2.32 14.38
CA ALA A 278 16.07 3.50 14.70
C ALA A 278 15.26 4.81 14.60
N GLY A 279 13.96 4.73 14.27
CA GLY A 279 13.07 5.86 14.10
C GLY A 279 13.23 6.59 12.75
N ASN A 280 13.94 6.02 11.78
CA ASN A 280 13.96 6.61 10.44
C ASN A 280 12.60 6.38 9.78
N ILE A 281 12.14 7.41 9.08
CA ILE A 281 10.84 7.47 8.44
C ILE A 281 11.03 7.28 6.94
N TYR A 282 10.28 6.37 6.35
CA TYR A 282 10.26 6.12 4.91
C TYR A 282 8.92 6.54 4.35
N VAL A 283 8.94 7.39 3.32
CA VAL A 283 7.73 7.93 2.69
C VAL A 283 7.83 7.84 1.17
N VAL A 284 6.71 7.53 0.53
CA VAL A 284 6.57 7.61 -0.92
C VAL A 284 6.12 9.02 -1.28
N SER A 285 6.99 9.77 -1.95
CA SER A 285 6.71 11.10 -2.48
C SER A 285 6.27 10.98 -3.95
N GLY A 286 5.11 11.53 -4.28
CA GLY A 286 4.50 11.34 -5.58
C GLY A 286 4.10 9.87 -5.75
N THR A 287 4.60 9.22 -6.77
CA THR A 287 4.27 7.81 -7.04
C THR A 287 5.48 6.93 -7.22
N ASP A 288 6.67 7.50 -7.30
CA ASP A 288 7.87 6.85 -7.85
C ASP A 288 9.14 7.20 -7.06
N CYS A 289 9.03 7.91 -5.93
CA CYS A 289 10.20 8.32 -5.15
C CYS A 289 10.07 7.87 -3.69
N LEU A 290 10.99 7.03 -3.24
CA LEU A 290 11.13 6.65 -1.83
C LEU A 290 12.13 7.59 -1.14
N LEU A 291 11.69 8.26 -0.09
CA LEU A 291 12.54 9.10 0.75
C LEU A 291 12.79 8.43 2.10
N ALA A 292 14.02 8.46 2.59
CA ALA A 292 14.34 8.13 3.96
C ALA A 292 14.72 9.39 4.75
N ILE A 293 14.02 9.63 5.85
CA ILE A 293 14.14 10.83 6.66
C ILE A 293 14.56 10.40 8.08
N THR A 294 15.52 11.09 8.67
CA THR A 294 15.95 10.86 10.06
C THR A 294 14.84 11.23 11.05
N PRO A 295 14.86 10.71 12.30
CA PRO A 295 13.94 11.17 13.36
C PRO A 295 13.94 12.70 13.59
N ARG A 296 15.03 13.38 13.20
CA ARG A 296 15.22 14.83 13.32
C ARG A 296 14.71 15.62 12.12
N GLY A 297 14.15 14.97 11.10
CA GLY A 297 13.58 15.62 9.92
C GLY A 297 14.56 15.88 8.78
N ASN A 298 15.81 15.39 8.85
CA ASN A 298 16.78 15.52 7.76
C ASN A 298 16.66 14.36 6.76
N LEU A 299 16.76 14.65 5.45
CA LEU A 299 16.87 13.62 4.41
C LEU A 299 18.16 12.81 4.61
N LYS A 300 18.03 11.48 4.67
CA LYS A 300 19.17 10.54 4.64
C LYS A 300 19.55 10.21 3.22
N TRP A 301 18.55 9.84 2.42
CA TRP A 301 18.70 9.47 1.03
C TRP A 301 17.35 9.51 0.33
N ARG A 302 17.38 9.54 -1.00
CA ARG A 302 16.21 9.40 -1.88
C ARG A 302 16.51 8.37 -2.96
N HIS A 303 15.50 7.62 -3.36
CA HIS A 303 15.58 6.63 -4.43
C HIS A 303 14.42 6.86 -5.41
N GLU A 304 14.75 7.08 -6.68
CA GLU A 304 13.77 7.29 -7.75
C GLU A 304 13.59 5.99 -8.54
N PHE A 305 12.33 5.67 -8.81
CA PHE A 305 11.88 4.52 -9.58
C PHE A 305 11.33 5.00 -10.93
N GLU A 306 11.13 4.07 -11.86
CA GLU A 306 10.60 4.38 -13.19
C GLU A 306 9.07 4.19 -13.26
N GLY A 307 8.46 3.69 -12.19
CA GLY A 307 7.05 3.34 -12.11
C GLY A 307 6.44 3.62 -10.74
N TYR A 308 5.18 3.24 -10.61
CA TYR A 308 4.41 3.43 -9.39
C TYR A 308 4.89 2.45 -8.31
N ILE A 309 5.28 2.94 -7.14
CA ILE A 309 5.69 2.11 -6.01
C ILE A 309 4.59 1.98 -4.95
N SER A 310 4.47 0.80 -4.34
CA SER A 310 3.59 0.57 -3.19
C SER A 310 4.16 1.12 -1.89
N THR A 311 3.33 1.19 -0.85
CA THR A 311 3.80 1.46 0.51
C THR A 311 4.85 0.40 0.91
N PRO A 312 6.03 0.80 1.39
CA PRO A 312 7.06 -0.15 1.78
C PRO A 312 6.70 -0.95 3.05
N VAL A 313 7.32 -2.10 3.22
CA VAL A 313 7.34 -2.89 4.46
C VAL A 313 8.78 -3.09 4.92
N ILE A 314 9.01 -3.02 6.23
CA ILE A 314 10.33 -3.21 6.83
C ILE A 314 10.40 -4.61 7.44
N GLY A 315 11.36 -5.42 7.01
CA GLY A 315 11.65 -6.73 7.59
C GLY A 315 12.53 -6.65 8.84
N SER A 316 12.60 -7.72 9.64
CA SER A 316 13.31 -7.86 10.92
C SER A 316 14.74 -7.32 10.92
N GLU A 317 15.45 -7.50 9.79
CA GLU A 317 16.83 -7.08 9.60
C GLU A 317 17.00 -5.61 9.16
N GLY A 318 15.89 -4.85 9.08
CA GLY A 318 15.88 -3.47 8.57
C GLY A 318 15.93 -3.36 7.04
N THR A 319 15.66 -4.46 6.33
CA THR A 319 15.51 -4.44 4.86
C THR A 319 14.13 -3.89 4.52
N ILE A 320 14.10 -2.95 3.56
CA ILE A 320 12.88 -2.31 3.09
C ILE A 320 12.45 -3.03 1.81
N TYR A 321 11.22 -3.52 1.77
CA TYR A 321 10.64 -4.16 0.60
C TYR A 321 9.48 -3.33 0.05
N LEU A 322 9.41 -3.20 -1.27
CA LEU A 322 8.32 -2.54 -1.97
C LEU A 322 8.13 -3.13 -3.35
N VAL A 323 6.93 -2.96 -3.91
CA VAL A 323 6.61 -3.39 -5.27
C VAL A 323 6.57 -2.16 -6.17
N GLU A 324 7.29 -2.20 -7.28
CA GLU A 324 7.23 -1.20 -8.35
C GLU A 324 6.42 -1.77 -9.51
N ASN A 325 5.48 -1.00 -10.02
CA ASN A 325 4.75 -1.27 -11.24
C ASN A 325 5.23 -0.33 -12.37
N ARG A 326 6.06 -0.88 -13.28
CA ARG A 326 6.56 -0.17 -14.46
C ARG A 326 5.67 -0.39 -15.67
N LYS A 327 5.35 0.71 -16.36
CA LYS A 327 4.74 0.70 -17.69
C LYS A 327 5.83 0.82 -18.74
N ASN A 328 6.12 -0.27 -19.45
CA ASN A 328 6.95 -0.17 -20.64
C ASN A 328 6.08 0.18 -21.85
N ILE A 329 6.29 1.37 -22.41
CA ILE A 329 5.74 1.78 -23.69
C ILE A 329 6.61 1.13 -24.78
N ILE A 330 6.03 0.21 -25.56
CA ILE A 330 6.70 -0.33 -26.74
C ILE A 330 6.28 0.53 -27.94
N TRP A 331 7.09 1.53 -28.28
CA TRP A 331 6.79 2.58 -29.27
C TRP A 331 6.39 2.11 -30.68
N PHE A 332 6.62 0.84 -31.02
CA PHE A 332 6.30 0.25 -32.32
C PHE A 332 5.09 -0.70 -32.30
N THR A 333 4.39 -0.82 -31.18
CA THR A 333 3.18 -1.63 -31.04
C THR A 333 2.12 -0.88 -30.25
N THR A 334 0.84 -1.20 -30.44
CA THR A 334 -0.24 -0.78 -29.53
C THR A 334 -0.26 -1.58 -28.21
N SER A 335 0.81 -2.34 -27.91
CA SER A 335 0.92 -3.21 -26.75
C SER A 335 1.82 -2.59 -25.68
N PHE A 336 1.29 -2.48 -24.46
CA PHE A 336 2.06 -2.15 -23.27
C PHE A 336 2.49 -3.44 -22.59
N ARG A 337 3.76 -3.54 -22.18
CA ARG A 337 4.20 -4.59 -21.26
C ARG A 337 4.31 -3.97 -19.88
N ILE A 338 3.58 -4.53 -18.94
CA ILE A 338 3.68 -4.13 -17.55
C ILE A 338 4.59 -5.10 -16.83
N LYS A 339 5.54 -4.53 -16.09
CA LYS A 339 6.53 -5.26 -15.32
C LYS A 339 6.36 -4.85 -13.86
N ALA A 340 5.92 -5.78 -13.02
CA ALA A 340 6.02 -5.60 -11.59
C ALA A 340 7.40 -6.09 -11.12
N LEU A 341 8.02 -5.32 -10.24
CA LEU A 341 9.32 -5.59 -9.67
C LEU A 341 9.21 -5.53 -8.14
N LEU A 342 9.64 -6.57 -7.45
CA LEU A 342 9.79 -6.53 -5.99
C LEU A 342 11.22 -6.12 -5.68
N HIS A 343 11.40 -5.02 -4.97
CA HIS A 343 12.70 -4.50 -4.58
C HIS A 343 12.98 -4.80 -3.12
N ALA A 344 14.22 -5.18 -2.82
CA ALA A 344 14.76 -5.16 -1.47
C ALA A 344 15.85 -4.09 -1.37
N ILE A 345 15.74 -3.21 -0.39
CA ILE A 345 16.58 -2.03 -0.24
C ILE A 345 17.16 -2.03 1.17
N ASN A 346 18.45 -1.77 1.28
CA ASN A 346 19.11 -1.58 2.56
C ASN A 346 18.61 -0.31 3.25
N SER A 347 18.69 -0.24 4.58
CA SER A 347 18.39 0.98 5.36
C SER A 347 19.26 2.19 4.98
N ASN A 348 20.40 1.97 4.31
CA ASN A 348 21.27 3.01 3.76
C ASN A 348 20.86 3.49 2.34
N GLY A 349 19.81 2.92 1.75
CA GLY A 349 19.26 3.30 0.43
C GLY A 349 19.83 2.52 -0.75
N SER A 350 20.82 1.66 -0.55
CA SER A 350 21.36 0.81 -1.62
C SER A 350 20.43 -0.36 -1.93
N LEU A 351 20.21 -0.63 -3.21
CA LEU A 351 19.45 -1.78 -3.69
C LEU A 351 20.19 -3.09 -3.32
N LYS A 352 19.52 -4.01 -2.62
CA LYS A 352 20.02 -5.37 -2.35
C LYS A 352 19.80 -6.29 -3.54
N TRP A 353 18.56 -6.34 -4.00
CA TRP A 353 18.15 -7.16 -5.14
C TRP A 353 16.78 -6.69 -5.67
N THR A 354 16.48 -7.13 -6.88
CA THR A 354 15.19 -6.91 -7.55
C THR A 354 14.71 -8.25 -8.10
N TYR A 355 13.52 -8.66 -7.69
CA TYR A 355 12.84 -9.84 -8.21
C TYR A 355 11.83 -9.40 -9.29
N ASN A 356 11.89 -10.03 -10.46
CA ASN A 356 11.00 -9.73 -11.58
C ASN A 356 9.70 -10.55 -11.47
N VAL A 357 8.60 -9.88 -11.13
CA VAL A 357 7.29 -10.52 -10.99
C VAL A 357 6.75 -10.79 -12.39
N ARG A 358 6.88 -12.05 -12.83
CA ARG A 358 6.39 -12.49 -14.15
C ARG A 358 4.87 -12.43 -14.17
N SER A 359 4.33 -11.42 -14.86
CA SER A 359 2.90 -11.33 -15.17
C SER A 359 2.57 -12.23 -16.37
N GLU A 360 1.52 -13.03 -16.23
CA GLU A 360 0.91 -13.74 -17.37
C GLU A 360 -0.07 -12.85 -18.16
N CYS A 361 -0.25 -11.59 -17.73
CA CYS A 361 -1.14 -10.63 -18.39
C CYS A 361 -0.55 -10.21 -19.74
N ARG A 362 -0.83 -11.00 -20.78
CA ARG A 362 -0.37 -10.73 -22.16
C ARG A 362 -1.11 -9.58 -22.85
N HIS A 363 -2.26 -9.15 -22.31
CA HIS A 363 -3.04 -8.04 -22.84
C HIS A 363 -3.68 -7.26 -21.69
N ILE A 364 -3.10 -6.11 -21.37
CA ILE A 364 -3.70 -5.15 -20.45
C ILE A 364 -4.43 -4.12 -21.30
N THR A 365 -5.76 -4.14 -21.23
CA THR A 365 -6.62 -3.25 -22.02
C THR A 365 -7.14 -2.07 -21.19
N ARG A 366 -6.99 -2.10 -19.85
CA ARG A 366 -7.44 -1.03 -18.94
C ARG A 366 -6.41 -0.71 -17.85
N TYR A 367 -6.38 0.56 -17.43
CA TYR A 367 -5.47 1.09 -16.40
C TYR A 367 -5.63 0.41 -15.03
N SER A 368 -6.84 -0.08 -14.73
CA SER A 368 -7.17 -0.82 -13.50
C SER A 368 -6.49 -2.19 -13.39
N ASP A 369 -5.97 -2.76 -14.49
CA ASP A 369 -5.34 -4.09 -14.50
C ASP A 369 -3.92 -4.11 -13.89
N THR A 370 -3.53 -3.00 -13.25
CA THR A 370 -2.14 -2.66 -12.92
C THR A 370 -1.97 -2.34 -11.44
N GLU A 371 -2.98 -2.57 -10.64
CA GLU A 371 -2.89 -2.32 -9.19
C GLU A 371 -1.95 -3.33 -8.53
N ILE A 372 -1.18 -2.81 -7.57
CA ILE A 372 -0.27 -3.54 -6.70
C ILE A 372 -0.74 -3.35 -5.26
N SER A 373 -0.76 -4.42 -4.48
CA SER A 373 -0.90 -4.27 -3.03
C SER A 373 0.42 -3.90 -2.38
N GLU A 374 0.30 -3.35 -1.19
CA GLU A 374 1.37 -3.31 -0.21
C GLU A 374 1.81 -4.76 0.11
N PRO A 375 3.12 -5.03 0.18
CA PRO A 375 3.63 -6.32 0.61
C PRO A 375 3.52 -6.50 2.14
N THR A 376 3.18 -7.71 2.58
CA THR A 376 3.24 -8.18 3.97
C THR A 376 4.34 -9.22 4.12
N ILE A 377 4.98 -9.31 5.30
CA ILE A 377 6.01 -10.32 5.58
C ILE A 377 5.56 -11.26 6.71
N GLY A 378 5.42 -12.54 6.40
CA GLY A 378 5.11 -13.58 7.36
C GLY A 378 6.24 -13.80 8.37
N SER A 379 5.93 -14.44 9.50
CA SER A 379 6.92 -14.80 10.55
C SER A 379 7.96 -15.83 10.10
N ASP A 380 7.76 -16.44 8.93
CA ASP A 380 8.71 -17.31 8.24
C ASP A 380 9.65 -16.52 7.30
N GLY A 381 9.41 -15.22 7.11
CA GLY A 381 10.15 -14.38 6.19
C GLY A 381 9.60 -14.34 4.76
N THR A 382 8.47 -14.97 4.48
CA THR A 382 7.84 -14.94 3.17
C THR A 382 7.13 -13.60 2.94
N LEU A 383 7.39 -12.96 1.79
CA LEU A 383 6.68 -11.76 1.34
C LEU A 383 5.43 -12.14 0.55
N TYR A 384 4.29 -11.56 0.93
CA TYR A 384 3.01 -11.72 0.28
C TYR A 384 2.52 -10.40 -0.30
N PHE A 385 2.19 -10.37 -1.57
CA PHE A 385 1.61 -9.20 -2.25
C PHE A 385 0.80 -9.63 -3.47
N SER A 386 -0.19 -8.81 -3.85
CA SER A 386 -0.95 -9.04 -5.07
C SER A 386 -0.47 -8.16 -6.22
N PHE A 387 -0.52 -8.73 -7.42
CA PHE A 387 -0.30 -8.02 -8.66
C PHE A 387 -1.09 -8.71 -9.78
N GLY A 388 -1.92 -7.94 -10.49
CA GLY A 388 -2.88 -8.56 -11.41
C GLY A 388 -3.87 -9.44 -10.63
N LYS A 389 -4.24 -10.58 -11.20
CA LYS A 389 -5.15 -11.56 -10.59
C LYS A 389 -4.44 -12.60 -9.73
N TYR A 390 -3.29 -12.25 -9.16
CA TYR A 390 -2.46 -13.21 -8.44
C TYR A 390 -1.98 -12.64 -7.11
N LEU A 391 -2.06 -13.48 -6.07
CA LEU A 391 -1.29 -13.34 -4.84
C LEU A 391 0.04 -14.09 -5.03
N TYR A 392 1.15 -13.43 -4.73
CA TYR A 392 2.50 -13.99 -4.83
C TYR A 392 3.07 -14.21 -3.43
N ALA A 393 3.78 -15.33 -3.26
CA ALA A 393 4.65 -15.59 -2.12
C ALA A 393 6.10 -15.64 -2.60
N VAL A 394 6.95 -14.78 -2.04
CA VAL A 394 8.33 -14.60 -2.47
C VAL A 394 9.26 -14.63 -1.27
N LYS A 395 10.37 -15.39 -1.35
CA LYS A 395 11.40 -15.46 -0.30
C LYS A 395 12.05 -14.09 -0.09
N SER A 396 12.03 -13.60 1.14
CA SER A 396 12.78 -12.42 1.55
C SER A 396 14.11 -12.81 2.22
N ASP A 397 14.93 -11.80 2.54
CA ASP A 397 16.15 -12.00 3.34
C ASP A 397 15.90 -11.73 4.84
N SER A 398 14.64 -11.48 5.22
CA SER A 398 14.23 -11.16 6.59
C SER A 398 13.42 -12.32 7.16
N LYS A 399 13.43 -12.49 8.49
CA LYS A 399 12.74 -13.58 9.17
C LYS A 399 11.32 -13.22 9.62
N GLY A 400 10.83 -12.06 9.23
CA GLY A 400 9.59 -11.51 9.74
C GLY A 400 9.52 -10.00 9.63
N LEU A 401 8.42 -9.45 10.13
CA LEU A 401 8.19 -8.02 10.21
C LEU A 401 9.16 -7.36 11.21
N ALA A 402 9.59 -6.13 10.94
CA ALA A 402 10.45 -5.40 11.86
C ALA A 402 9.75 -5.12 13.19
N ASN A 403 10.42 -5.45 14.29
CA ASN A 403 10.02 -5.00 15.62
C ASN A 403 10.34 -3.51 15.79
N SER A 404 9.44 -2.68 15.28
CA SER A 404 9.52 -1.22 15.25
C SER A 404 8.12 -0.64 15.43
N SER A 405 7.99 0.67 15.64
CA SER A 405 6.70 1.25 15.98
C SER A 405 5.67 1.24 14.86
N TRP A 406 6.09 1.23 13.59
CA TRP A 406 5.16 1.21 12.45
C TRP A 406 5.84 0.66 11.18
N PRO A 407 6.16 -0.64 11.13
CA PRO A 407 6.95 -1.25 10.05
C PRO A 407 6.23 -1.35 8.70
N ARG A 408 4.90 -1.22 8.70
CA ARG A 408 4.02 -1.30 7.52
C ARG A 408 2.73 -0.51 7.74
N GLN A 409 2.01 -0.26 6.66
CA GLN A 409 0.61 0.17 6.72
C GLN A 409 -0.22 -0.84 7.51
N GLY A 410 -1.10 -0.35 8.38
CA GLY A 410 -1.86 -1.20 9.31
C GLY A 410 -1.07 -1.65 10.54
N HIS A 411 0.15 -1.13 10.75
CA HIS A 411 1.05 -1.40 11.87
C HIS A 411 1.65 -2.82 11.93
N ASP A 412 0.82 -3.86 11.86
CA ASP A 412 1.21 -5.26 12.09
C ASP A 412 0.70 -6.20 10.98
N ASN A 413 0.99 -7.50 11.13
CA ASN A 413 0.58 -8.52 10.17
C ASN A 413 -0.94 -8.75 10.17
N GLN A 414 -1.63 -8.43 11.25
CA GLN A 414 -3.09 -8.53 11.34
C GLN A 414 -3.80 -7.26 10.81
N ASN A 415 -3.03 -6.26 10.38
CA ASN A 415 -3.49 -4.93 9.97
C ASN A 415 -4.33 -4.20 11.04
N THR A 416 -4.06 -4.40 12.34
CA THR A 416 -4.92 -3.85 13.41
C THR A 416 -5.02 -2.32 13.38
N GLY A 417 -4.02 -1.64 12.81
CA GLY A 417 -3.94 -0.19 12.78
C GLY A 417 -3.74 0.43 14.16
N ARG A 418 -3.27 -0.34 15.15
CA ARG A 418 -3.15 0.08 16.55
C ARG A 418 -1.74 -0.13 17.10
N VAL A 419 -1.18 0.88 17.76
CA VAL A 419 0.03 0.70 18.58
C VAL A 419 -0.35 0.05 19.90
N ASN A 420 0.26 -1.09 20.23
CA ASN A 420 0.05 -1.72 21.53
C ASN A 420 0.63 -0.87 22.68
N ALA A 421 0.01 -0.96 23.85
CA ALA A 421 0.60 -0.41 25.07
C ALA A 421 1.96 -1.09 25.35
N PRO A 422 2.97 -0.34 25.83
CA PRO A 422 4.30 -0.87 26.12
C PRO A 422 4.33 -1.87 27.27
#